data_AF-A0A821EI48-F1
#
_entry.id   AF-A0A821EI48-F1
#
_cell.length_a   1.000
_cell.length_b   1.000
_cell.length_c   1.000
_cell.angle_alpha   90.00
_cell.angle_beta   90.00
_cell.angle_gamma   90.00
#
_symmetry.space_group_name_H-M   'P 1'
#
loop_
_entity.id
_entity.type
_entity.pdbx_description
1 polymer ?
#
loop_
_entity_poly.entity_id
_entity_poly.type
_entity_poly.pdbx_seq_one_letter_code
_entity_poly.pdbx_strand_id
1 'polypeptide(L)' 'LEELDITLACVDYAEQFLFEKNTRLPRFLELYIGYETLAMVTNNFTNDLARRNCSQIRRLVIEELYVRPKDFHLYFPLL' A
#
# COMPACT_ATOMS: atom_id res chain seq x y z
N LEU A 1 5.96 0.46 -16.61
CA LEU A 1 5.49 0.86 -15.27
C LEU A 1 6.67 0.71 -14.33
N GLU A 2 6.72 1.47 -13.25
CA GLU A 2 7.65 1.18 -12.16
C GLU A 2 6.96 0.19 -11.21
N GLU A 3 7.69 -0.83 -10.77
CA GLU A 3 7.19 -1.92 -9.95
C GLU A 3 7.93 -1.91 -8.61
N LEU A 4 7.18 -2.05 -7.51
CA LEU A 4 7.70 -2.26 -6.17
C LEU A 4 7.13 -3.56 -5.63
N ASP A 5 8.00 -4.55 -5.45
CA ASP A 5 7.63 -5.81 -4.81
C ASP A 5 8.22 -5.87 -3.40
N ILE A 6 7.33 -5.88 -2.41
CA ILE A 6 7.65 -5.99 -1.00
C ILE A 6 6.92 -7.15 -0.34
N THR A 7 6.48 -8.13 -1.13
CA THR A 7 5.72 -9.30 -0.66
C THR A 7 6.48 -10.10 0.40
N LEU A 8 7.80 -10.24 0.23
CA LEU A 8 8.70 -10.95 1.16
C LEU A 8 9.51 -10.01 2.06
N ALA A 9 9.23 -8.70 2.01
CA ALA A 9 9.94 -7.72 2.81
C ALA A 9 9.45 -7.72 4.26
N CYS A 10 10.31 -7.31 5.20
CA CYS A 10 9.87 -7.02 6.56
C CYS A 10 8.82 -5.89 6.54
N VAL A 11 7.85 -5.97 7.46
CA VAL A 11 6.81 -4.93 7.63
C VAL A 11 7.41 -3.53 7.80
N ASP A 12 8.57 -3.41 8.43
CA ASP A 12 9.28 -2.13 8.61
C ASP A 12 9.64 -1.45 7.27
N TYR A 13 9.92 -2.23 6.22
CA TYR A 13 10.16 -1.67 4.88
C TYR A 13 8.85 -1.24 4.23
N ALA A 14 7.78 -2.01 4.40
CA ALA A 14 6.46 -1.63 3.92
C ALA A 14 5.99 -0.33 4.59
N GLU A 15 6.22 -0.16 5.89
CA GLU A 15 6.02 1.10 6.60
C GLU A 15 6.88 2.21 5.99
N GLN A 16 8.17 2.01 5.74
CA GLN A 16 9.01 3.08 5.19
C GLN A 16 8.53 3.58 3.81
N PHE A 17 8.05 2.69 2.94
CA PHE A 17 7.58 3.05 1.60
C PHE A 17 6.17 3.63 1.58
N LEU A 18 5.24 3.02 2.31
CA LEU A 18 3.83 3.43 2.30
C LEU A 18 3.54 4.51 3.33
N PHE A 19 4.34 4.62 4.39
CA PHE A 19 4.24 5.68 5.37
C PHE A 19 5.16 6.85 4.98
N GLU A 20 4.62 8.07 5.00
CA GLU A 20 5.33 9.32 4.65
C GLU A 20 6.39 9.71 5.70
N LYS A 21 7.20 8.76 6.19
CA LYS A 21 8.35 9.05 7.05
C LYS A 21 9.58 9.40 6.23
N ASN A 22 9.83 8.74 5.09
CA ASN A 22 11.11 8.87 4.38
C ASN A 22 11.04 8.91 2.84
N THR A 23 9.93 8.55 2.18
CA THR A 23 9.90 8.44 0.71
C THR A 23 8.60 8.91 0.07
N ARG A 24 8.71 9.62 -1.05
CA ARG A 24 7.61 9.87 -1.98
C ARG A 24 7.65 8.80 -3.06
N LEU A 25 6.64 7.96 -3.12
CA LEU A 25 6.54 6.97 -4.19
C LEU A 25 6.31 7.67 -5.54
N PRO A 26 6.96 7.20 -6.61
CA PRO A 26 6.70 7.69 -7.95
C PRO A 26 5.23 7.44 -8.32
N ARG A 27 4.67 8.38 -9.10
CA ARG A 27 3.34 8.20 -9.68
C ARG A 27 3.33 7.00 -10.61
N PHE A 28 2.24 6.23 -10.58
CA PHE A 28 2.03 5.06 -11.45
C PHE A 28 2.83 3.82 -11.04
N LEU A 29 2.97 3.62 -9.73
CA LEU A 29 3.57 2.44 -9.16
C LEU A 29 2.61 1.24 -9.21
N GLU A 30 3.13 0.09 -9.62
CA GLU A 30 2.54 -1.21 -9.33
C GLU A 30 3.14 -1.77 -8.03
N LEU A 31 2.30 -2.07 -7.05
CA LEU A 31 2.71 -2.58 -5.75
C LEU A 31 2.32 -4.05 -5.58
N TYR A 32 3.28 -4.88 -5.23
CA TYR A 32 3.07 -6.24 -4.73
C TYR A 32 3.31 -6.26 -3.22
N ILE A 33 2.30 -6.68 -2.46
CA ILE A 33 2.34 -6.71 -0.99
C ILE A 33 1.34 -7.74 -0.45
N GLY A 34 1.69 -8.41 0.66
CA GLY A 34 0.75 -9.25 1.39
C GLY A 34 -0.35 -8.45 2.11
N TYR A 35 -1.57 -8.97 2.17
CA TYR A 35 -2.72 -8.27 2.75
C TYR A 35 -2.51 -7.94 4.24
N GLU A 36 -1.94 -8.87 5.01
CA GLU A 36 -1.68 -8.66 6.44
C GLU A 36 -0.72 -7.48 6.66
N THR A 37 0.35 -7.44 5.86
CA THR A 37 1.32 -6.33 5.88
C THR A 37 0.65 -5.02 5.51
N LEU A 38 -0.16 -5.00 4.46
CA LEU A 38 -0.90 -3.80 4.05
C LEU A 38 -1.88 -3.33 5.14
N ALA A 39 -2.59 -4.26 5.77
CA ALA A 39 -3.51 -3.96 6.86
C ALA A 39 -2.76 -3.41 8.09
N MET A 40 -1.60 -3.97 8.45
CA MET A 40 -0.77 -3.45 9.53
C MET A 40 -0.32 -2.01 9.25
N VAL A 41 0.26 -1.76 8.07
CA VAL A 41 0.81 -0.43 7.73
C VAL A 41 -0.28 0.65 7.64
N THR A 42 -1.44 0.29 7.10
CA THR A 42 -2.59 1.22 7.00
C THR A 42 -3.38 1.31 8.30
N ASN A 43 -2.99 0.57 9.35
CA ASN A 43 -3.76 0.37 10.58
C ASN A 43 -5.23 0.02 10.27
N ASN A 44 -5.44 -1.05 9.51
CA ASN A 44 -6.73 -1.46 8.96
C ASN A 44 -7.45 -0.31 8.23
N PHE A 45 -6.73 0.41 7.37
CA PHE A 45 -7.27 1.52 6.57
C PHE A 45 -7.82 2.68 7.42
N THR A 46 -7.24 2.94 8.60
CA THR A 46 -7.57 4.11 9.44
C THR A 46 -6.47 5.17 9.51
N ASN A 47 -5.29 4.89 8.97
CA ASN A 47 -4.15 5.79 8.97
C ASN A 47 -4.04 6.70 7.72
N ASP A 48 -4.48 7.95 7.84
CA ASP A 48 -4.48 8.94 6.76
C ASP A 48 -3.10 9.28 6.18
N LEU A 49 -2.01 9.04 6.91
CA LEU A 49 -0.66 9.30 6.39
C LEU A 49 -0.29 8.28 5.31
N ALA A 50 -0.65 7.01 5.50
CA ALA A 50 -0.43 5.97 4.50
C ALA A 50 -1.28 6.21 3.24
N ARG A 51 -2.46 6.81 3.40
CA ARG A 51 -3.40 7.13 2.31
C ARG A 51 -2.75 7.96 1.18
N ARG A 52 -1.88 8.90 1.51
CA ARG A 52 -1.23 9.78 0.51
C ARG A 52 -0.35 8.99 -0.45
N ASN A 53 0.54 8.15 0.08
CA ASN A 53 1.43 7.33 -0.77
C ASN A 53 0.63 6.23 -1.48
N CYS A 54 -0.32 5.58 -0.80
CA CYS A 54 -1.19 4.60 -1.44
C CYS A 54 -1.98 5.19 -2.61
N SER A 55 -2.34 6.47 -2.57
CA SER A 55 -3.10 7.11 -3.64
C SER A 55 -2.36 7.23 -4.98
N GLN A 56 -1.03 7.01 -4.98
CA GLN A 56 -0.21 7.03 -6.20
C GLN A 56 -0.12 5.64 -6.88
N ILE A 57 -0.58 4.60 -6.20
CA ILE A 57 -0.56 3.21 -6.68
C ILE A 57 -1.67 3.01 -7.69
N ARG A 58 -1.30 2.52 -8.88
CA ARG A 58 -2.21 2.26 -9.99
C ARG A 58 -2.60 0.81 -10.15
N ARG A 59 -1.79 -0.07 -9.59
CA ARG A 59 -2.04 -1.50 -9.60
C ARG A 59 -1.56 -2.06 -8.27
N LEU A 60 -2.45 -2.74 -7.58
CA LEU A 60 -2.15 -3.40 -6.32
C LEU A 60 -2.35 -4.90 -6.54
N VAL A 61 -1.29 -5.66 -6.31
CA VAL A 61 -1.28 -7.10 -6.38
C VAL A 61 -1.10 -7.61 -4.96
N ILE A 62 -2.09 -8.38 -4.51
CA ILE A 62 -2.11 -9.03 -3.20
C ILE A 62 -2.23 -10.52 -3.49
N GLU A 63 -1.30 -11.31 -2.98
CA GLU A 63 -1.24 -12.75 -3.24
C GLU A 63 -2.36 -13.52 -2.51
N GLU A 64 -2.82 -13.01 -1.36
CA GLU A 64 -3.84 -13.66 -0.56
C GLU A 64 -5.27 -13.25 -0.95
N LEU A 65 -6.23 -14.15 -0.69
CA LEU A 65 -7.64 -13.79 -0.74
C LEU A 65 -7.96 -12.77 0.36
N TYR A 66 -8.51 -11.63 -0.03
CA TYR A 66 -8.92 -10.59 0.92
C TYR A 66 -10.26 -9.98 0.53
N VAL A 67 -10.97 -9.46 1.53
CA VAL A 67 -12.18 -8.67 1.32
C VAL A 67 -11.79 -7.20 1.41
N ARG A 68 -12.13 -6.41 0.38
CA ARG A 68 -11.88 -4.97 0.40
C ARG A 68 -12.66 -4.34 1.56
N PRO A 69 -11.99 -3.66 2.51
CA PRO A 69 -12.68 -2.91 3.55
C PRO A 69 -13.45 -1.72 2.96
N LYS A 70 -14.42 -1.20 3.71
CA LYS A 70 -15.32 -0.12 3.27
C LYS A 70 -14.57 1.10 2.71
N ASP A 71 -13.47 1.47 3.37
CA ASP A 71 -12.69 2.67 3.06
C ASP A 71 -11.50 2.40 2.14
N PHE A 72 -11.40 1.19 1.55
CA PHE A 72 -10.31 0.79 0.65
C PHE A 72 -10.11 1.79 -0.51
N HIS A 73 -11.20 2.28 -1.09
CA HIS A 73 -11.20 3.24 -2.19
C HIS A 73 -10.59 4.60 -1.82
N LEU A 74 -10.53 4.95 -0.53
CA LEU A 74 -9.90 6.19 -0.07
C LEU A 74 -8.37 6.10 -0.12
N TYR A 75 -7.81 4.90 0.04
CA TYR A 75 -6.37 4.61 -0.01
C TYR A 75 -5.91 4.36 -1.44
N PHE A 76 -6.74 3.72 -2.25
CA PHE A 76 -6.41 3.32 -3.61
C PHE A 76 -7.43 3.85 -4.64
N PRO A 77 -7.57 5.18 -4.80
CA PRO A 77 -8.54 5.80 -5.72
C PRO A 77 -8.27 5.55 -7.21
N LEU A 78 -7.13 4.97 -7.58
CA LEU A 78 -6.75 4.69 -8.96
C LEU A 78 -6.97 3.21 -9.37
N LEU A 79 -7.45 2.36 -8.44
CA LEU A 79 -7.79 0.94 -8.66
C LEU A 79 -9.28 0.75 -8.95
#